data_AF-A0A536TK59-F1
#
_entry.id   AF-A0A536TK59-F1
#
_cell.length_a   1.000
_cell.length_b   1.000
_cell.length_c   1.000
_cell.angle_alpha   90.00
_cell.angle_beta   90.00
_cell.angle_gamma   90.00
#
_symmetry.space_group_name_H-M   'P 1'
#
loop_
_entity.id
_entity.type
_entity.pdbx_description
1 polymer ?
#
loop_
_entity_poly.entity_id
_entity_poly.type
_entity_poly.pdbx_seq_one_letter_code
_entity_poly.pdbx_strand_id
1 'polypeptide(L)' 'MDRNNLEELEAVCPHDYRGHLGLFLDFAPDSKLLEVPDPYLGKPQDFERVLDLTERGAAALLEVIRARLA' A
#
# COMPACT_ATOMS: atom_id res chain seq x y z
N MET A 1 5.05 -0.91 -1.19
CA MET A 1 4.65 0.19 -0.29
C MET A 1 4.80 1.52 -1.00
N ASP A 2 5.86 1.64 -1.78
CA ASP A 2 6.13 2.68 -2.74
C ASP A 2 6.17 2.11 -4.18
N ARG A 3 6.50 2.97 -5.14
CA ARG A 3 6.66 2.63 -6.56
C ARG A 3 7.87 1.76 -6.83
N ASN A 4 8.97 1.93 -6.11
CA ASN A 4 10.15 1.08 -6.32
C ASN A 4 9.81 -0.38 -6.04
N ASN A 5 9.10 -0.67 -4.94
CA ASN A 5 8.61 -2.03 -4.67
C ASN A 5 7.65 -2.52 -5.76
N LEU A 6 6.77 -1.63 -6.25
CA LEU A 6 5.81 -2.00 -7.29
C LEU A 6 6.52 -2.37 -8.60
N GLU A 7 7.46 -1.54 -9.06
CA GLU A 7 8.27 -1.79 -10.25
C GLU A 7 9.07 -3.09 -10.15
N GLU A 8 9.67 -3.36 -8.98
CA GLU A 8 10.38 -4.62 -8.72
C GLU A 8 9.44 -5.83 -8.78
N LEU A 9 8.23 -5.72 -8.20
CA LEU A 9 7.23 -6.78 -8.22
C LEU A 9 6.64 -6.99 -9.62
N GLU A 10 6.41 -5.92 -10.38
CA GLU A 10 5.95 -5.97 -11.77
C GLU A 10 6.98 -6.69 -12.66
N ALA A 11 8.27 -6.44 -12.45
CA ALA A 11 9.35 -7.08 -13.20
C ALA A 11 9.42 -8.61 -13.00
N VAL A 12 8.96 -9.11 -11.85
CA VAL A 12 8.94 -10.55 -11.53
C VAL A 12 7.53 -11.16 -11.55
N CYS A 13 6.51 -10.39 -11.94
CA CYS A 13 5.12 -10.84 -11.93
C CYS A 13 4.89 -11.92 -13.01
N PRO A 14 4.39 -13.11 -12.64
CA PRO A 14 4.05 -14.15 -13.63
C PRO A 14 2.97 -13.67 -14.61
N HIS A 15 3.11 -14.03 -15.89
CA HIS A 15 2.13 -13.67 -16.92
C HIS A 15 0.71 -14.18 -16.65
N ASP A 16 0.58 -15.25 -15.87
CA ASP A 16 -0.70 -15.86 -15.49
C ASP A 16 -1.24 -15.37 -14.14
N TYR A 17 -0.59 -14.38 -13.52
CA TYR A 17 -1.10 -13.76 -12.30
C TYR A 17 -2.44 -13.06 -12.56
N ARG A 18 -3.48 -13.51 -11.84
CA ARG A 18 -4.86 -12.96 -11.92
C ARG A 18 -5.27 -12.14 -10.71
N GLY A 19 -4.35 -11.92 -9.77
CA GLY A 19 -4.61 -11.13 -8.58
C GLY A 19 -4.51 -9.62 -8.86
N HIS A 20 -4.51 -8.84 -7.78
CA HIS A 20 -4.28 -7.40 -7.85
C HIS A 20 -2.87 -7.09 -7.37
N LEU A 21 -2.10 -6.42 -8.23
CA LEU A 21 -0.81 -5.82 -7.91
C LEU A 21 -0.95 -4.30 -8.10
N GLY A 22 -0.67 -3.53 -7.06
CA GLY A 22 -0.88 -2.08 -7.02
C GLY A 22 -0.33 -1.46 -5.73
N LEU A 23 -0.42 -0.13 -5.59
CA LEU A 23 0.07 0.54 -4.39
C LEU A 23 -0.91 0.32 -3.23
N PHE A 24 -0.36 0.23 -2.02
CA PHE A 24 -1.18 -0.03 -0.84
C PHE A 24 -2.19 1.09 -0.56
N LEU A 25 -1.79 2.35 -0.78
CA LEU A 25 -2.66 3.50 -0.56
C LEU A 25 -3.63 3.77 -1.72
N ASP A 26 -3.57 3.02 -2.82
CA ASP A 26 -4.61 3.08 -3.87
C ASP A 26 -5.99 2.67 -3.31
N PHE A 27 -6.01 1.88 -2.23
CA PHE A 27 -7.24 1.52 -1.52
C PHE A 27 -7.75 2.64 -0.60
N ALA A 28 -6.93 3.63 -0.26
CA ALA A 28 -7.27 4.73 0.65
C ALA A 28 -7.27 6.08 -0.10
N PRO A 29 -8.33 6.38 -0.89
CA PRO A 29 -8.37 7.58 -1.75
C PRO A 29 -8.34 8.91 -0.99
N ASP A 30 -8.68 8.90 0.30
CA ASP A 30 -8.59 10.07 1.17
C ASP A 30 -7.15 10.36 1.65
N SER A 31 -6.21 9.45 1.38
CA SER A 31 -4.79 9.69 1.65
C SER A 31 -4.24 10.77 0.71
N LYS A 32 -3.58 11.78 1.28
CA LYS A 32 -2.85 12.79 0.51
C LYS A 32 -1.57 12.26 -0.15
N LEU A 33 -1.19 11.02 0.17
CA LEU A 33 0.00 10.35 -0.33
C LEU A 33 -0.41 9.08 -1.07
N LEU A 34 0.30 8.79 -2.15
CA LEU A 34 0.13 7.58 -2.95
C LEU A 34 0.99 6.43 -2.43
N GLU A 35 2.02 6.74 -1.65
CA GLU A 35 3.05 5.80 -1.20
C GLU A 35 3.20 5.86 0.31
N VAL A 36 3.53 4.73 0.92
CA VAL A 36 4.00 4.69 2.31
C VAL A 36 5.51 4.93 2.27
N PRO A 37 6.03 6.04 2.83
CA PRO A 37 7.45 6.37 2.76
C PRO A 37 8.29 5.40 3.62
N ASP A 38 9.55 5.24 3.25
CA ASP A 38 10.52 4.49 4.05
C ASP A 38 10.91 5.30 5.33
N PRO A 39 10.70 4.76 6.55
CA PRO A 39 11.01 5.47 7.79
C PRO A 39 12.47 5.31 8.26
N TYR A 40 13.25 4.41 7.65
CA TYR A 40 14.55 3.96 8.19
C TYR A 40 15.67 4.99 8.09
N LEU A 41 15.55 5.97 7.18
CA LEU A 41 16.51 7.08 7.06
C LEU A 41 16.09 8.35 7.83
N GLY A 42 14.97 8.26 8.54
CA GLY A 42 14.29 9.38 9.18
C GLY A 42 14.51 9.48 10.69
N LYS A 43 13.60 10.21 11.32
CA LYS A 43 13.45 10.33 12.78
C LYS A 43 12.42 9.33 13.29
N PRO A 44 12.34 9.07 14.61
CA PRO A 44 11.31 8.21 15.17
C PRO A 44 9.87 8.58 14.76
N GLN A 45 9.58 9.87 14.53
CA GLN A 45 8.27 10.33 14.08
C GLN A 45 7.89 9.84 12.67
N ASP A 46 8.88 9.45 11.85
CA ASP A 46 8.61 8.90 10.52
C ASP A 46 8.00 7.49 10.62
N PHE A 47 8.32 6.73 11.67
CA PHE A 47 7.63 5.47 11.96
C PHE A 47 6.18 5.68 12.35
N GLU A 48 5.88 6.68 13.18
CA GLU A 48 4.49 7.05 13.52
C GLU A 48 3.72 7.43 12.26
N ARG A 49 4.32 8.24 11.37
CA ARG A 49 3.71 8.60 10.08
C ARG A 49 3.42 7.36 9.21
N VAL A 50 4.34 6.41 9.16
CA VAL A 50 4.16 5.14 8.42
C VAL A 50 3.04 4.30 9.03
N LEU A 51 2.98 4.20 10.36
CA LEU A 51 1.91 3.50 11.06
C LEU A 51 0.54 4.12 10.71
N ASP A 52 0.45 5.44 10.81
CA ASP A 52 -0.73 6.26 10.49
C ASP A 52 -1.25 6.03 9.05
N LEU A 53 -0.34 5.93 8.08
CA LEU A 53 -0.68 5.62 6.69
C LEU A 53 -1.08 4.16 6.52
N THR A 54 -0.39 3.27 7.24
CA THR A 54 -0.62 1.82 7.18
C THR A 54 -2.01 1.47 7.71
N GLU A 55 -2.42 2.06 8.84
CA GLU A 55 -3.74 1.86 9.44
C GLU A 55 -4.86 2.35 8.51
N ARG A 56 -4.69 3.53 7.90
CA ARG A 56 -5.65 4.07 6.92
C ARG A 56 -5.79 3.17 5.69
N GLY A 57 -4.66 2.73 5.12
CA GLY A 57 -4.67 1.80 3.99
C GLY A 57 -5.31 0.46 4.34
N ALA A 58 -5.02 -0.08 5.53
CA ALA A 58 -5.54 -1.38 5.97
C ALA A 58 -7.06 -1.34 6.18
N ALA A 59 -7.57 -0.28 6.82
CA ALA A 59 -8.99 -0.09 7.02
C ALA A 59 -9.75 -0.03 5.69
N ALA A 60 -9.24 0.75 4.73
CA ALA A 60 -9.88 0.89 3.43
C ALA A 60 -9.80 -0.39 2.58
N LEU A 61 -8.66 -1.09 2.60
CA LEU A 61 -8.49 -2.38 1.94
C LEU A 61 -9.44 -3.44 2.52
N LEU A 62 -9.63 -3.47 3.85
CA LEU A 62 -10.52 -4.42 4.50
C LEU A 62 -11.97 -4.28 4.00
N GLU A 63 -12.45 -3.05 3.82
CA GLU A 63 -13.79 -2.79 3.27
C GLU A 63 -13.91 -3.28 1.82
N VAL A 64 -12.87 -3.08 0.99
CA VAL A 64 -12.85 -3.61 -0.38
C VAL A 64 -12.87 -5.14 -0.39
N ILE A 65 -12.12 -5.80 0.49
CA ILE A 65 -12.11 -7.26 0.59
C ILE A 65 -13.48 -7.77 1.03
N ARG A 66 -14.09 -7.16 2.06
CA ARG A 66 -15.43 -7.53 2.54
C ARG A 66 -16.48 -7.39 1.43
N ALA A 67 -16.44 -6.31 0.66
CA ALA A 67 -17.35 -6.08 -0.45
C ALA A 67 -17.20 -7.10 -1.59
N ARG A 68 -16.00 -7.66 -1.79
CA ARG A 68 -15.75 -8.71 -2.81
C ARG A 68 -16.13 -10.12 -2.37
N LEU A 69 -16.25 -10.35 -1.06
CA LEU A 69 -16.61 -11.65 -0.48
C LEU A 69 -18.11 -11.80 -0.20
N ALA A 70 -18.88 -10.70 -0.28
CA ALA A 70 -20.33 -10.69 -0.22
C ALA A 70 -20.95 -11.16 -1.53
#